data_AF-A0A257QHX6-F1
#
_entry.id   AF-A0A257QHX6-F1
#
_cell.length_a   1.000
_cell.length_b   1.000
_cell.length_c   1.000
_cell.angle_alpha   90.00
_cell.angle_beta   90.00
_cell.angle_gamma   90.00
#
_symmetry.space_group_name_H-M   'P 1'
#
loop_
_entity.id
_entity.type
_entity.pdbx_description
1 polymer ?
#
loop_
_entity_poly.entity_id
_entity_poly.type
_entity_poly.pdbx_seq_one_letter_code
_entity_poly.pdbx_strand_id
1 'polypeptide(L)'
;YTDEQREKEEFAAAHPTKWNPYGALPQMRLMTYQMPDELIAIASQGEFDEFDLNAFFAATGSGANAKFKHKSEVQKWLDIIRGSYAPTQVDNLKLGGQRPPFPYSDVRLVPYLQHSFWFMPTVAACHAMANLLAEKHNTFWHDYRVLSVAGASAGIGLDALPPVRQAIQSGFETKTITLSCGKLTTGVTVPQWSSILMLRNLKSPETYFQAAFRIQSPWSIKNPNGDNPNEEEILKPVCFVFDFAPTRALRQLSEYGIGLSPNESNPENAVKDLVSFLPVLAYDGANMTQIDAGGILDIAMAGTSATLLARKWESALLVNVDNDTLRRILDNPEAMAAVERIEGWRALGDNIIETIINKSEKVKELKNKAKNKELTEKEKKQLTEEEKEYKSKRKLVQ
;
A
#
# COMPACT_ATOMS: atom_id res chain seq x y z
N TYR A 1 15.90 -13.11 -6.85
CA TYR A 1 14.73 -13.10 -5.94
C TYR A 1 13.75 -14.20 -6.26
N THR A 2 12.95 -14.08 -7.33
CA THR A 2 11.90 -15.05 -7.69
C THR A 2 12.45 -16.47 -7.83
N ASP A 3 13.59 -16.62 -8.51
CA ASP A 3 14.25 -17.91 -8.68
C ASP A 3 14.70 -18.48 -7.34
N GLU A 4 15.27 -17.67 -6.44
CA GLU A 4 15.73 -18.12 -5.13
C GLU A 4 14.55 -18.55 -4.22
N GLN A 5 13.40 -17.90 -4.33
CA GLN A 5 12.19 -18.29 -3.60
C GLN A 5 11.57 -19.57 -4.17
N ARG A 6 11.58 -19.71 -5.50
CA ARG A 6 11.14 -20.94 -6.18
C ARG A 6 12.01 -22.12 -5.77
N GLU A 7 13.33 -21.97 -5.86
CA GLU A 7 14.30 -22.99 -5.43
C GLU A 7 14.16 -23.32 -3.94
N LYS A 8 13.86 -22.31 -3.08
CA LYS A 8 13.57 -22.55 -1.67
C LYS A 8 12.39 -23.50 -1.48
N GLU A 9 11.27 -23.27 -2.17
CA GLU A 9 10.07 -24.10 -2.07
C GLU A 9 10.27 -25.49 -2.69
N GLU A 10 10.84 -25.55 -3.88
CA GLU A 10 11.09 -26.80 -4.60
C GLU A 10 12.10 -27.70 -3.85
N PHE A 11 13.18 -27.12 -3.30
CA PHE A 11 14.14 -27.86 -2.49
C PHE A 11 13.50 -28.41 -1.22
N ALA A 12 12.67 -27.62 -0.53
CA ALA A 12 11.97 -28.07 0.67
C ALA A 12 11.02 -29.24 0.38
N ALA A 13 10.34 -29.22 -0.76
CA ALA A 13 9.45 -30.30 -1.20
C ALA A 13 10.23 -31.57 -1.62
N ALA A 14 11.32 -31.42 -2.36
CA ALA A 14 12.13 -32.53 -2.85
C ALA A 14 13.02 -33.17 -1.76
N HIS A 15 13.44 -32.38 -0.77
CA HIS A 15 14.41 -32.76 0.24
C HIS A 15 13.99 -32.34 1.67
N PRO A 16 12.87 -32.84 2.20
CA PRO A 16 12.28 -32.36 3.45
C PRO A 16 13.16 -32.59 4.69
N THR A 17 14.11 -33.53 4.62
CA THR A 17 15.02 -33.87 5.73
C THR A 17 16.42 -33.28 5.59
N LYS A 18 16.71 -32.56 4.49
CA LYS A 18 18.02 -31.93 4.26
C LYS A 18 17.96 -30.45 4.61
N TRP A 19 19.10 -29.91 5.04
CA TRP A 19 19.28 -28.48 5.17
C TRP A 19 19.05 -27.78 3.82
N ASN A 20 18.17 -26.78 3.81
CA ASN A 20 17.83 -26.00 2.61
C ASN A 20 18.74 -24.78 2.50
N PRO A 21 19.60 -24.68 1.46
CA PRO A 21 20.50 -23.54 1.29
C PRO A 21 19.80 -22.18 1.19
N TYR A 22 18.53 -22.18 0.77
CA TYR A 22 17.70 -20.99 0.63
C TYR A 22 16.75 -20.79 1.82
N GLY A 23 16.75 -21.70 2.80
CA GLY A 23 15.79 -21.71 3.91
C GLY A 23 15.73 -20.39 4.66
N ALA A 24 16.88 -19.79 4.96
CA ALA A 24 17.00 -18.52 5.67
C ALA A 24 16.64 -17.27 4.84
N LEU A 25 16.35 -17.40 3.54
CA LEU A 25 15.95 -16.28 2.71
C LEU A 25 14.52 -15.84 3.07
N PRO A 26 14.30 -14.62 3.59
CA PRO A 26 12.97 -14.16 3.97
C PRO A 26 12.08 -14.00 2.73
N GLN A 27 10.80 -14.35 2.86
CA GLN A 27 9.79 -13.93 1.89
C GLN A 27 9.47 -12.45 2.10
N MET A 28 9.58 -11.65 1.05
CA MET A 28 9.21 -10.24 1.08
C MET A 28 7.69 -10.08 0.97
N ARG A 29 7.14 -9.09 1.67
CA ARG A 29 5.73 -8.70 1.55
C ARG A 29 5.63 -7.19 1.35
N LEU A 30 4.88 -6.77 0.34
CA LEU A 30 4.59 -5.37 0.08
C LEU A 30 3.26 -5.00 0.71
N MET A 31 3.26 -4.01 1.58
CA MET A 31 2.07 -3.45 2.21
C MET A 31 1.92 -2.00 1.79
N THR A 32 0.85 -1.71 1.05
CA THR A 32 0.53 -0.37 0.58
C THR A 32 -0.62 0.21 1.38
N TYR A 33 -0.55 1.49 1.74
CA TYR A 33 -1.57 2.16 2.55
C TYR A 33 -2.05 3.42 1.85
N GLN A 34 -3.34 3.50 1.60
CA GLN A 34 -3.99 4.75 1.25
C GLN A 34 -4.01 5.67 2.47
N MET A 35 -3.43 6.87 2.31
CA MET A 35 -3.45 7.90 3.34
C MET A 35 -4.82 8.58 3.40
N PRO A 36 -5.24 9.10 4.58
CA PRO A 36 -6.46 9.88 4.68
C PRO A 36 -6.42 11.11 3.76
N ASP A 37 -7.59 11.48 3.21
CA ASP A 37 -7.72 12.60 2.27
C ASP A 37 -7.13 13.92 2.80
N GLU A 38 -7.19 14.15 4.12
CA GLU A 38 -6.59 15.35 4.73
C GLU A 38 -5.06 15.42 4.58
N LEU A 39 -4.36 14.28 4.51
CA LEU A 39 -2.92 14.25 4.24
C LEU A 39 -2.66 14.34 2.74
N ILE A 40 -3.51 13.71 1.92
CA ILE A 40 -3.40 13.74 0.46
C ILE A 40 -3.49 15.17 -0.07
N ALA A 41 -4.47 15.95 0.41
CA ALA A 41 -4.72 17.33 -0.02
C ALA A 41 -3.50 18.28 0.12
N ILE A 42 -2.51 17.92 0.95
CA ILE A 42 -1.33 18.73 1.23
C ILE A 42 -0.18 18.43 0.26
N ALA A 43 -0.22 17.27 -0.39
CA ALA A 43 0.80 16.79 -1.31
C ALA A 43 0.28 16.37 -2.69
N SER A 44 -0.96 16.75 -3.04
CA SER A 44 -1.46 16.67 -4.41
C SER A 44 -0.73 17.67 -5.32
N GLN A 45 0.32 17.23 -6.00
CA GLN A 45 0.95 17.98 -7.10
C GLN A 45 1.17 17.04 -8.30
N GLY A 46 0.61 17.39 -9.47
CA GLY A 46 0.80 16.67 -10.73
C GLY A 46 -0.50 16.43 -11.52
N GLU A 47 -0.38 15.89 -12.73
CA GLU A 47 -1.51 15.60 -13.64
C GLU A 47 -2.50 14.53 -13.13
N PHE A 48 -2.16 13.81 -12.05
CA PHE A 48 -2.88 12.61 -11.62
C PHE A 48 -3.39 12.63 -10.17
N ASP A 49 -3.32 13.75 -9.44
CA ASP A 49 -3.80 13.87 -8.05
C ASP A 49 -3.22 12.77 -7.11
N GLU A 50 -1.99 12.34 -7.39
CA GLU A 50 -1.27 11.32 -6.61
C GLU A 50 -0.60 11.94 -5.37
N PHE A 51 -0.54 11.18 -4.28
CA PHE A 51 0.15 11.60 -3.05
C PHE A 51 1.67 11.68 -3.26
N ASP A 52 2.21 12.90 -3.37
CA ASP A 52 3.65 13.12 -3.57
C ASP A 52 4.40 13.03 -2.23
N LEU A 53 5.11 11.91 -2.00
CA LEU A 53 5.92 11.72 -0.79
C LEU A 53 7.09 12.70 -0.69
N ASN A 54 7.66 13.14 -1.81
CA ASN A 54 8.75 14.11 -1.79
C ASN A 54 8.26 15.49 -1.34
N ALA A 55 7.06 15.89 -1.77
CA ALA A 55 6.41 17.11 -1.32
C ALA A 55 5.97 17.00 0.16
N PHE A 56 5.32 15.90 0.53
CA PHE A 56 4.85 15.65 1.88
C PHE A 56 6.00 15.68 2.92
N PHE A 57 7.09 14.96 2.63
CA PHE A 57 8.29 14.94 3.48
C PHE A 57 9.32 16.01 3.12
N ALA A 58 8.90 17.10 2.46
CA ALA A 58 9.79 18.21 2.15
C ALA A 58 10.29 18.88 3.45
N ALA A 59 11.60 19.11 3.52
CA ALA A 59 12.26 19.67 4.69
C ALA A 59 13.28 20.74 4.29
N THR A 60 13.59 21.62 5.24
CA THR A 60 14.61 22.66 5.11
C THR A 60 15.56 22.63 6.30
N GLY A 61 16.74 23.24 6.14
CA GLY A 61 17.77 23.27 7.19
C GLY A 61 18.66 22.03 7.23
N SER A 62 19.50 21.95 8.25
CA SER A 62 20.48 20.87 8.45
C SER A 62 20.71 20.59 9.94
N GLY A 63 21.08 19.34 10.26
CA GLY A 63 21.33 18.90 11.64
C GLY A 63 20.16 19.21 12.58
N ALA A 64 20.45 19.76 13.74
CA ALA A 64 19.45 20.14 14.75
C ALA A 64 18.46 21.22 14.30
N ASN A 65 18.79 22.00 13.26
CA ASN A 65 17.93 23.06 12.73
C ASN A 65 17.03 22.58 11.58
N ALA A 66 17.14 21.32 11.18
CA ALA A 66 16.32 20.77 10.11
C ALA A 66 14.86 20.59 10.56
N LYS A 67 13.91 21.00 9.72
CA LYS A 67 12.48 20.90 9.98
C LYS A 67 11.68 20.57 8.72
N PHE A 68 10.58 19.83 8.90
CA PHE A 68 9.61 19.63 7.83
C PHE A 68 8.86 20.92 7.52
N LYS A 69 8.52 21.12 6.24
CA LYS A 69 7.60 22.18 5.81
C LYS A 69 6.18 21.91 6.35
N HIS A 70 5.75 20.64 6.30
CA HIS A 70 4.45 20.15 6.76
C HIS A 70 4.58 19.35 8.06
N LYS A 71 5.20 19.96 9.09
CA LYS A 71 5.57 19.25 10.34
C LYS A 71 4.35 18.64 11.04
N SER A 72 3.23 19.37 11.12
CA SER A 72 2.02 18.92 11.79
C SER A 72 1.42 17.69 11.11
N GLU A 73 1.48 17.65 9.79
CA GLU A 73 0.96 16.57 8.96
C GLU A 73 1.85 15.33 9.04
N VAL A 74 3.17 15.52 9.05
CA VAL A 74 4.12 14.41 9.27
C VAL A 74 3.94 13.84 10.69
N GLN A 75 3.64 14.67 11.69
CA GLN A 75 3.28 14.18 13.03
C GLN A 75 1.99 13.35 13.00
N LYS A 76 0.94 13.81 12.32
CA LYS A 76 -0.30 13.01 12.14
C LYS A 76 0.01 11.67 11.45
N TRP A 77 0.87 11.67 10.44
CA TRP A 77 1.32 10.44 9.79
C TRP A 77 2.05 9.49 10.76
N LEU A 78 2.93 10.01 11.63
CA LEU A 78 3.54 9.21 12.70
C LEU A 78 2.49 8.62 13.65
N ASP A 79 1.39 9.32 13.91
CA ASP A 79 0.28 8.80 14.72
C ASP A 79 -0.53 7.73 13.97
N ILE A 80 -0.69 7.86 12.65
CA ILE A 80 -1.37 6.86 11.81
C ILE A 80 -0.59 5.54 11.80
N ILE A 81 0.72 5.57 11.55
CA ILE A 81 1.52 4.33 11.46
C ILE A 81 1.67 3.62 12.82
N ARG A 82 1.40 4.33 13.92
CA ARG A 82 1.27 3.78 15.29
C ARG A 82 -0.16 3.39 15.65
N GLY A 83 -1.09 3.57 14.72
CA GLY A 83 -2.52 3.34 14.93
C GLY A 83 -3.16 4.28 15.94
N SER A 84 -2.49 5.32 16.43
CA SER A 84 -3.03 6.25 17.46
C SER A 84 -3.90 7.37 16.88
N TYR A 85 -4.09 7.41 15.56
CA TYR A 85 -4.90 8.43 14.89
C TYR A 85 -6.41 8.13 15.01
N ALA A 86 -7.15 9.03 15.69
CA ALA A 86 -8.53 8.80 16.14
C ALA A 86 -9.66 8.99 15.09
N PRO A 87 -9.59 9.92 14.12
CA PRO A 87 -10.70 10.19 13.20
C PRO A 87 -11.15 8.98 12.37
N THR A 88 -10.21 8.17 11.87
CA THR A 88 -10.53 6.94 11.14
C THR A 88 -11.01 5.81 12.05
N GLN A 89 -10.65 5.81 13.33
CA GLN A 89 -11.04 4.75 14.26
C GLN A 89 -12.53 4.79 14.59
N VAL A 90 -13.10 5.97 14.82
CA VAL A 90 -14.52 6.11 15.19
C VAL A 90 -15.43 5.77 14.01
N ASP A 91 -15.08 6.20 12.81
CA ASP A 91 -15.89 5.95 11.62
C ASP A 91 -15.74 4.51 11.11
N ASN A 92 -14.53 3.92 11.12
CA ASN A 92 -14.34 2.52 10.75
C ASN A 92 -14.98 1.54 11.75
N LEU A 93 -14.96 1.83 13.05
CA LEU A 93 -15.63 1.01 14.06
C LEU A 93 -17.16 1.07 13.93
N LYS A 94 -17.74 2.23 13.60
CA LYS A 94 -19.18 2.37 13.33
C LYS A 94 -19.62 1.63 12.07
N LEU A 95 -18.70 1.40 11.13
CA LEU A 95 -18.93 0.69 9.87
C LEU A 95 -18.58 -0.81 9.96
N GLY A 96 -18.24 -1.33 11.15
CA GLY A 96 -17.89 -2.75 11.35
C GLY A 96 -16.51 -3.15 10.80
N GLY A 97 -15.68 -2.18 10.42
CA GLY A 97 -14.33 -2.41 9.90
C GLY A 97 -13.35 -2.84 11.00
N GLN A 98 -12.44 -3.74 10.65
CA GLN A 98 -11.32 -4.10 11.53
C GLN A 98 -10.25 -3.01 11.50
N ARG A 99 -9.56 -2.80 12.62
CA ARG A 99 -8.43 -1.87 12.68
C ARG A 99 -7.37 -2.32 11.66
N PRO A 100 -6.93 -1.45 10.75
CA PRO A 100 -5.94 -1.84 9.77
C PRO A 100 -4.63 -2.24 10.44
N PRO A 101 -3.88 -3.18 9.84
CA PRO A 101 -2.62 -3.64 10.39
C PRO A 101 -1.52 -2.60 10.13
N PHE A 102 -1.50 -1.48 10.87
CA PHE A 102 -0.45 -0.48 10.69
C PHE A 102 0.90 -0.94 11.26
N PRO A 103 2.03 -0.52 10.66
CA PRO A 103 3.36 -1.04 10.98
C PRO A 103 3.65 -1.10 12.48
N TYR A 104 3.59 0.04 13.17
CA TYR A 104 3.97 0.16 14.59
C TYR A 104 2.78 -0.07 15.55
N SER A 105 1.72 -0.74 15.10
CA SER A 105 0.53 -1.00 15.92
C SER A 105 0.07 -2.45 15.90
N ASP A 106 0.23 -3.15 14.78
CA ASP A 106 -0.24 -4.52 14.65
C ASP A 106 0.77 -5.49 15.27
N VAL A 107 0.29 -6.36 16.16
CA VAL A 107 1.12 -7.34 16.88
C VAL A 107 1.86 -8.30 15.95
N ARG A 108 1.38 -8.49 14.71
CA ARG A 108 2.04 -9.33 13.70
C ARG A 108 3.19 -8.62 12.99
N LEU A 109 3.19 -7.28 12.98
CA LEU A 109 4.18 -6.44 12.27
C LEU A 109 5.25 -5.89 13.21
N VAL A 110 4.89 -5.53 14.44
CA VAL A 110 5.80 -4.95 15.45
C VAL A 110 7.10 -5.74 15.62
N PRO A 111 7.12 -7.09 15.67
CA PRO A 111 8.36 -7.85 15.76
C PRO A 111 9.35 -7.58 14.61
N TYR A 112 8.85 -7.28 13.41
CA TYR A 112 9.66 -7.00 12.22
C TYR A 112 10.08 -5.52 12.11
N LEU A 113 9.70 -4.68 13.07
CA LEU A 113 10.06 -3.27 13.12
C LEU A 113 11.07 -2.94 14.22
N GLN A 114 11.65 -3.95 14.87
CA GLN A 114 12.76 -3.77 15.81
C GLN A 114 13.93 -3.02 15.17
N HIS A 115 14.29 -3.41 13.94
CA HIS A 115 15.26 -2.68 13.11
C HIS A 115 14.65 -2.38 11.75
N SER A 116 14.37 -1.10 11.51
CA SER A 116 13.75 -0.63 10.27
C SER A 116 14.63 0.36 9.52
N PHE A 117 14.56 0.32 8.19
CA PHE A 117 15.16 1.30 7.29
C PHE A 117 14.08 2.23 6.75
N TRP A 118 14.25 3.55 6.88
CA TRP A 118 13.29 4.53 6.37
C TRP A 118 13.94 5.29 5.23
N PHE A 119 13.37 5.16 4.03
CA PHE A 119 13.94 5.71 2.81
C PHE A 119 13.37 7.10 2.52
N MET A 120 14.05 8.11 3.06
CA MET A 120 13.67 9.53 3.03
C MET A 120 14.05 10.20 1.69
N PRO A 121 13.41 11.32 1.32
CA PRO A 121 13.67 11.96 0.02
C PRO A 121 14.99 12.72 -0.04
N THR A 122 15.42 13.34 1.07
CA THR A 122 16.60 14.22 1.10
C THR A 122 17.35 14.12 2.44
N VAL A 123 18.59 14.64 2.46
CA VAL A 123 19.40 14.76 3.69
C VAL A 123 18.68 15.63 4.74
N ALA A 124 18.05 16.73 4.31
CA ALA A 124 17.27 17.59 5.19
C ALA A 124 16.08 16.84 5.81
N ALA A 125 15.41 15.98 5.03
CA ALA A 125 14.30 15.17 5.52
C ALA A 125 14.75 14.10 6.53
N CYS A 126 15.91 13.47 6.35
CA CYS A 126 16.49 12.58 7.37
C CYS A 126 16.72 13.31 8.69
N HIS A 127 17.34 14.49 8.65
CA HIS A 127 17.58 15.28 9.86
C HIS A 127 16.27 15.78 10.50
N ALA A 128 15.32 16.26 9.69
CA ALA A 128 14.02 16.71 10.18
C ALA A 128 13.21 15.58 10.83
N MET A 129 13.24 14.37 10.26
CA MET A 129 12.61 13.20 10.87
C MET A 129 13.28 12.82 12.19
N ALA A 130 14.61 12.78 12.24
CA ALA A 130 15.33 12.51 13.48
C ALA A 130 14.96 13.51 14.58
N ASN A 131 14.91 14.80 14.24
CA ASN A 131 14.53 15.85 15.18
C ASN A 131 13.08 15.68 15.65
N LEU A 132 12.14 15.41 14.73
CA LEU A 132 10.73 15.22 15.07
C LEU A 132 10.53 14.03 16.00
N LEU A 133 11.13 12.88 15.70
CA LEU A 133 11.07 11.67 16.54
C LEU A 133 11.64 11.92 17.95
N ALA A 134 12.64 12.81 18.08
CA ALA A 134 13.26 13.17 19.36
C ALA A 134 12.47 14.21 20.17
N GLU A 135 11.38 14.78 19.64
CA GLU A 135 10.59 15.77 20.38
C GLU A 135 9.97 15.15 21.64
N LYS A 136 9.83 15.99 22.69
CA LYS A 136 9.47 15.52 24.04
C LYS A 136 8.13 14.76 24.09
N HIS A 137 7.17 15.13 23.25
CA HIS A 137 5.86 14.47 23.19
C HIS A 137 5.89 13.14 22.43
N ASN A 138 6.95 12.87 21.65
CA ASN A 138 7.10 11.68 20.82
C ASN A 138 7.74 10.50 21.57
N THR A 139 7.25 10.24 22.79
CA THR A 139 7.85 9.27 23.74
C THR A 139 7.97 7.85 23.21
N PHE A 140 7.01 7.39 22.40
CA PHE A 140 7.07 6.07 21.75
C PHE A 140 8.37 5.87 20.95
N TRP A 141 8.83 6.92 20.27
CA TRP A 141 10.00 6.84 19.41
C TRP A 141 11.32 6.87 20.20
N HIS A 142 11.28 7.24 21.49
CA HIS A 142 12.47 7.28 22.35
C HIS A 142 12.97 5.89 22.72
N ASP A 143 12.13 4.86 22.55
CA ASP A 143 12.53 3.44 22.63
C ASP A 143 13.44 3.02 21.45
N TYR A 144 13.47 3.83 20.38
CA TYR A 144 14.28 3.56 19.19
C TYR A 144 15.52 4.45 19.17
N ARG A 145 16.68 3.83 18.93
CA ARG A 145 17.87 4.58 18.54
C ARG A 145 17.74 5.01 17.08
N VAL A 146 17.46 6.29 16.87
CA VAL A 146 17.35 6.88 15.53
C VAL A 146 18.74 7.24 14.98
N LEU A 147 19.03 6.80 13.76
CA LEU A 147 20.31 6.99 13.08
C LEU A 147 20.08 7.73 11.78
N SER A 148 20.59 8.96 11.66
CA SER A 148 20.59 9.69 10.38
C SER A 148 21.83 9.30 9.58
N VAL A 149 21.64 8.42 8.59
CA VAL A 149 22.68 7.96 7.68
C VAL A 149 22.53 8.68 6.33
N ALA A 150 22.75 10.00 6.39
CA ALA A 150 22.63 10.90 5.24
C ALA A 150 23.64 12.05 5.33
N GLY A 151 23.99 12.64 4.19
CA GLY A 151 24.95 13.75 4.12
C GLY A 151 26.39 13.34 4.46
N ALA A 152 27.31 14.30 4.48
CA ALA A 152 28.75 14.03 4.64
C ALA A 152 29.12 13.46 6.03
N SER A 153 28.39 13.84 7.07
CA SER A 153 28.63 13.42 8.46
C SER A 153 28.43 11.92 8.72
N ALA A 154 27.70 11.23 7.84
CA ALA A 154 27.41 9.82 7.99
C ALA A 154 28.52 8.88 7.48
N GLY A 155 29.72 9.37 7.11
CA GLY A 155 30.78 8.57 6.49
C GLY A 155 30.54 8.29 5.00
N ILE A 156 31.60 8.10 4.19
CA ILE A 156 31.46 7.91 2.73
C ILE A 156 31.39 6.42 2.41
N GLY A 157 30.44 6.02 1.55
CA GLY A 157 30.31 4.63 1.10
C GLY A 157 30.10 3.65 2.26
N LEU A 158 31.01 2.67 2.38
CA LEU A 158 30.96 1.62 3.40
C LEU A 158 31.22 2.13 4.82
N ASP A 159 31.87 3.29 4.99
CA ASP A 159 32.15 3.87 6.31
C ASP A 159 30.88 4.35 7.03
N ALA A 160 29.76 4.39 6.32
CA ALA A 160 28.44 4.66 6.90
C ALA A 160 27.83 3.44 7.63
N LEU A 161 28.37 2.25 7.42
CA LEU A 161 27.86 1.00 7.96
C LEU A 161 28.28 0.70 9.42
N PRO A 162 29.52 0.95 9.87
CA PRO A 162 29.94 0.66 11.24
C PRO A 162 29.05 1.29 12.32
N PRO A 163 28.65 2.58 12.24
CA PRO A 163 27.76 3.17 13.25
C PRO A 163 26.40 2.47 13.33
N VAL A 164 25.86 2.02 12.19
CA VAL A 164 24.61 1.26 12.13
C VAL A 164 24.78 -0.09 12.81
N ARG A 165 25.83 -0.83 12.48
CA ARG A 165 26.11 -2.14 13.10
C ARG A 165 26.35 -2.03 14.60
N GLN A 166 27.05 -0.99 15.04
CA GLN A 166 27.28 -0.73 16.45
C GLN A 166 25.99 -0.41 17.21
N ALA A 167 25.04 0.28 16.57
CA ALA A 167 23.75 0.60 17.17
C ALA A 167 22.82 -0.61 17.24
N ILE A 168 22.84 -1.48 16.23
CA ILE A 168 22.04 -2.72 16.15
C ILE A 168 22.60 -3.80 17.09
N GLN A 169 23.93 -3.90 17.21
CA GLN A 169 24.63 -4.94 17.96
C GLN A 169 24.23 -6.35 17.48
N SER A 170 23.77 -7.23 18.37
CA SER A 170 23.27 -8.56 18.04
C SER A 170 21.94 -8.53 17.30
N GLY A 171 21.15 -7.46 17.49
CA GLY A 171 19.81 -7.31 16.92
C GLY A 171 18.66 -7.71 17.85
N PHE A 172 18.95 -8.18 19.07
CA PHE A 172 17.91 -8.69 20.00
C PHE A 172 17.50 -7.70 21.08
N GLU A 173 18.45 -6.95 21.63
CA GLU A 173 18.22 -6.07 22.79
C GLU A 173 17.96 -4.61 22.43
N THR A 174 18.28 -4.23 21.18
CA THR A 174 18.18 -2.83 20.73
C THR A 174 17.06 -2.66 19.73
N LYS A 175 16.56 -1.43 19.60
CA LYS A 175 15.63 -1.04 18.53
C LYS A 175 16.23 0.12 17.77
N THR A 176 16.20 0.09 16.44
CA THR A 176 16.82 1.14 15.61
C THR A 176 15.94 1.57 14.45
N ILE A 177 15.93 2.87 14.18
CA ILE A 177 15.39 3.44 12.95
C ILE A 177 16.56 4.03 12.16
N THR A 178 16.88 3.45 11.01
CA THR A 178 17.92 3.98 10.12
C THR A 178 17.26 4.87 9.08
N LEU A 179 17.49 6.18 9.15
CA LEU A 179 17.01 7.16 8.19
C LEU A 179 18.07 7.37 7.11
N SER A 180 17.75 7.10 5.84
CA SER A 180 18.66 7.41 4.73
C SER A 180 17.92 7.93 3.52
N CYS A 181 18.61 8.71 2.70
CA CYS A 181 18.12 9.21 1.42
C CYS A 181 18.92 8.69 0.21
N GLY A 182 19.72 7.63 0.39
CA GLY A 182 20.48 7.00 -0.69
C GLY A 182 21.81 6.37 -0.27
N LYS A 183 22.20 6.48 1.01
CA LYS A 183 23.32 5.70 1.55
C LYS A 183 22.82 4.34 1.99
N LEU A 184 23.71 3.35 1.96
CA LEU A 184 23.41 1.96 2.36
C LEU A 184 22.30 1.29 1.52
N THR A 185 21.94 1.87 0.37
CA THR A 185 21.01 1.27 -0.59
C THR A 185 21.72 0.34 -1.57
N THR A 186 23.06 0.40 -1.66
CA THR A 186 23.88 -0.43 -2.53
C THR A 186 25.09 -0.99 -1.78
N GLY A 187 25.52 -2.20 -2.13
CA GLY A 187 26.80 -2.79 -1.70
C GLY A 187 26.93 -3.10 -0.20
N VAL A 188 25.85 -3.13 0.57
CA VAL A 188 25.87 -3.43 2.00
C VAL A 188 24.81 -4.45 2.41
N THR A 189 25.13 -5.20 3.46
CA THR A 189 24.25 -6.21 4.08
C THR A 189 24.12 -5.91 5.57
N VAL A 190 22.87 -5.72 6.00
CA VAL A 190 22.45 -5.63 7.41
C VAL A 190 21.35 -6.67 7.63
N PRO A 191 21.70 -7.89 8.08
CA PRO A 191 20.75 -8.99 8.29
C PRO A 191 19.54 -8.61 9.14
N GLN A 192 19.76 -7.79 10.16
CA GLN A 192 18.75 -7.44 11.17
C GLN A 192 17.64 -6.53 10.64
N TRP A 193 17.84 -5.85 9.50
CA TRP A 193 16.75 -5.05 8.92
C TRP A 193 15.64 -5.95 8.40
N SER A 194 14.50 -5.88 9.06
CA SER A 194 13.31 -6.69 8.76
C SER A 194 12.22 -5.91 8.04
N SER A 195 12.31 -4.57 8.03
CA SER A 195 11.32 -3.71 7.41
C SER A 195 11.93 -2.47 6.77
N ILE A 196 11.33 -2.02 5.66
CA ILE A 196 11.64 -0.76 4.99
C ILE A 196 10.38 0.08 4.83
N LEU A 197 10.45 1.37 5.13
CA LEU A 197 9.41 2.35 4.82
C LEU A 197 9.86 3.16 3.60
N MET A 198 9.09 3.09 2.51
CA MET A 198 9.32 3.84 1.27
C MET A 198 8.69 5.23 1.39
N LEU A 199 9.49 6.23 1.80
CA LEU A 199 9.03 7.59 2.13
C LEU A 199 9.45 8.65 1.11
N ARG A 200 9.69 8.22 -0.14
CA ARG A 200 10.07 9.10 -1.25
C ARG A 200 9.53 8.58 -2.57
N ASN A 201 9.38 9.47 -3.54
CA ASN A 201 9.09 9.03 -4.91
C ASN A 201 10.39 8.54 -5.54
N LEU A 202 10.34 7.33 -6.09
CA LEU A 202 11.41 6.75 -6.90
C LEU A 202 10.95 6.76 -8.36
N LYS A 203 11.89 7.10 -9.24
CA LYS A 203 11.63 7.27 -10.68
C LYS A 203 11.81 5.99 -11.48
N SER A 204 12.57 5.03 -10.95
CA SER A 204 12.88 3.78 -11.63
C SER A 204 12.55 2.57 -10.74
N PRO A 205 11.93 1.53 -11.30
CA PRO A 205 11.62 0.30 -10.57
C PRO A 205 12.87 -0.35 -9.98
N GLU A 206 14.00 -0.29 -10.68
CA GLU A 206 15.26 -0.86 -10.22
C GLU A 206 15.72 -0.19 -8.92
N THR A 207 15.60 1.14 -8.82
CA THR A 207 15.98 1.86 -7.60
C THR A 207 15.04 1.48 -6.44
N TYR A 208 13.74 1.31 -6.73
CA TYR A 208 12.74 0.87 -5.76
C TYR A 208 13.08 -0.51 -5.20
N PHE A 209 13.29 -1.49 -6.09
CA PHE A 209 13.58 -2.86 -5.69
C PHE A 209 15.00 -3.03 -5.12
N GLN A 210 16.00 -2.28 -5.59
CA GLN A 210 17.34 -2.30 -4.98
C GLN A 210 17.30 -1.89 -3.50
N ALA A 211 16.50 -0.86 -3.18
CA ALA A 211 16.26 -0.44 -1.80
C ALA A 211 15.44 -1.50 -1.05
N ALA A 212 14.37 -2.01 -1.65
CA ALA A 212 13.51 -3.03 -1.05
C ALA A 212 14.29 -4.32 -0.70
N PHE A 213 15.17 -4.79 -1.59
CA PHE A 213 15.98 -5.98 -1.36
C PHE A 213 17.04 -5.81 -0.26
N ARG A 214 17.27 -4.60 0.26
CA ARG A 214 18.17 -4.43 1.42
C ARG A 214 17.68 -5.18 2.65
N ILE A 215 16.37 -5.28 2.84
CA ILE A 215 15.76 -5.98 3.97
C ILE A 215 15.60 -7.50 3.74
N GLN A 216 15.97 -7.99 2.56
CA GLN A 216 15.89 -9.40 2.17
C GLN A 216 17.11 -10.22 2.62
N SER A 217 18.13 -9.60 3.21
CA SER A 217 19.34 -10.31 3.66
C SER A 217 18.98 -11.38 4.71
N PRO A 218 19.39 -12.66 4.58
CA PRO A 218 19.10 -13.69 5.57
C PRO A 218 19.57 -13.33 6.98
N TRP A 219 18.76 -13.65 8.00
CA TRP A 219 19.15 -13.56 9.41
C TRP A 219 18.78 -14.87 10.10
N SER A 220 19.79 -15.65 10.44
CA SER A 220 19.66 -16.99 11.00
C SER A 220 20.85 -17.33 11.92
N ILE A 221 20.65 -18.31 12.78
CA ILE A 221 21.70 -18.92 13.61
C ILE A 221 21.89 -20.36 13.14
N LYS A 222 23.10 -20.69 12.68
CA LYS A 222 23.45 -22.06 12.30
C LYS A 222 23.85 -22.86 13.53
N ASN A 223 23.38 -24.10 13.62
CA ASN A 223 23.62 -25.03 14.72
C ASN A 223 23.38 -24.37 16.10
N PRO A 224 22.16 -23.89 16.38
CA PRO A 224 21.87 -23.10 17.59
C PRO A 224 22.15 -23.87 18.88
N ASN A 225 21.95 -25.20 18.88
CA ASN A 225 22.14 -26.07 20.03
C ASN A 225 23.53 -26.74 20.10
N GLY A 226 24.34 -26.66 19.03
CA GLY A 226 25.64 -27.31 18.94
C GLY A 226 25.62 -28.77 18.47
N ASP A 227 24.47 -29.45 18.60
CA ASP A 227 24.35 -30.90 18.37
C ASP A 227 24.08 -31.30 16.93
N ASN A 228 23.61 -30.38 16.07
CA ASN A 228 23.21 -30.68 14.71
C ASN A 228 23.73 -29.62 13.71
N PRO A 229 24.78 -29.92 12.92
CA PRO A 229 25.33 -28.98 11.94
C PRO A 229 24.37 -28.65 10.79
N ASN A 230 23.29 -29.41 10.62
CA ASN A 230 22.24 -29.17 9.61
C ASN A 230 21.05 -28.38 10.18
N GLU A 231 21.03 -28.09 11.47
CA GLU A 231 19.99 -27.26 12.09
C GLU A 231 20.31 -25.77 11.86
N GLU A 232 19.30 -24.99 11.48
CA GLU A 232 19.40 -23.55 11.31
C GLU A 232 18.13 -22.90 11.85
N GLU A 233 18.28 -22.03 12.84
CA GLU A 233 17.17 -21.22 13.37
C GLU A 233 17.03 -19.95 12.52
N ILE A 234 15.89 -19.81 11.85
CA ILE A 234 15.61 -18.65 10.99
C ILE A 234 14.96 -17.56 11.85
N LEU A 235 15.71 -16.48 12.10
CA LEU A 235 15.25 -15.35 12.90
C LEU A 235 14.38 -14.37 12.11
N LYS A 236 14.55 -14.36 10.78
CA LYS A 236 13.77 -13.51 9.86
C LYS A 236 13.15 -14.36 8.74
N PRO A 237 11.97 -14.97 8.97
CA PRO A 237 11.29 -15.76 7.95
C PRO A 237 10.60 -14.90 6.88
N VAL A 238 10.23 -13.67 7.22
CA VAL A 238 9.59 -12.69 6.32
C VAL A 238 10.15 -11.30 6.56
N CYS A 239 10.01 -10.41 5.57
CA CYS A 239 10.35 -9.00 5.72
C CYS A 239 9.37 -8.10 4.96
N PHE A 240 9.21 -6.85 5.41
CA PHE A 240 8.10 -5.99 5.00
C PHE A 240 8.54 -4.70 4.31
N VAL A 241 7.97 -4.43 3.15
CA VAL A 241 8.04 -3.14 2.47
C VAL A 241 6.75 -2.39 2.75
N PHE A 242 6.84 -1.24 3.39
CA PHE A 242 5.69 -0.38 3.66
C PHE A 242 5.73 0.83 2.72
N ASP A 243 4.71 1.01 1.89
CA ASP A 243 4.56 2.16 1.01
C ASP A 243 3.23 2.89 1.27
N PHE A 244 3.26 4.21 1.21
CA PHE A 244 2.14 5.10 1.53
C PHE A 244 1.59 5.84 0.30
N ALA A 245 2.06 5.45 -0.90
CA ALA A 245 1.56 5.87 -2.20
C ALA A 245 1.22 4.61 -3.04
N PRO A 246 0.06 3.97 -2.80
CA PRO A 246 -0.28 2.66 -3.36
C PRO A 246 -0.15 2.59 -4.89
N THR A 247 -0.79 3.50 -5.62
CA THR A 247 -0.76 3.52 -7.09
C THR A 247 0.66 3.53 -7.63
N ARG A 248 1.54 4.35 -7.05
CA ARG A 248 2.96 4.41 -7.43
C ARG A 248 3.67 3.10 -7.13
N ALA A 249 3.50 2.55 -5.93
CA ALA A 249 4.14 1.30 -5.54
C ALA A 249 3.75 0.13 -6.46
N LEU A 250 2.46 0.03 -6.81
CA LEU A 250 1.95 -0.98 -7.72
C LEU A 250 2.45 -0.77 -9.16
N ARG A 251 2.56 0.48 -9.61
CA ARG A 251 3.19 0.80 -10.90
C ARG A 251 4.66 0.38 -10.94
N GLN A 252 5.45 0.69 -9.90
CA GLN A 252 6.84 0.24 -9.82
C GLN A 252 6.94 -1.29 -9.85
N LEU A 253 6.05 -1.98 -9.15
CA LEU A 253 6.02 -3.44 -9.14
C LEU A 253 5.65 -4.03 -10.50
N SER A 254 4.65 -3.46 -11.17
CA SER A 254 4.24 -3.86 -12.52
C SER A 254 5.36 -3.65 -13.54
N GLU A 255 5.95 -2.45 -13.58
CA GLU A 255 7.03 -2.11 -14.51
C GLU A 255 8.25 -3.01 -14.29
N TYR A 256 8.59 -3.31 -13.04
CA TYR A 256 9.68 -4.23 -12.72
C TYR A 256 9.39 -5.65 -13.17
N GLY A 257 8.18 -6.17 -12.86
CA GLY A 257 7.76 -7.52 -13.26
C GLY A 257 7.81 -7.72 -14.76
N ILE A 258 7.27 -6.75 -15.53
CA ILE A 258 7.35 -6.75 -17.00
C ILE A 258 8.81 -6.73 -17.47
N GLY A 259 9.65 -5.90 -16.86
CA GLY A 259 11.08 -5.81 -17.21
C GLY A 259 11.89 -7.08 -16.94
N LEU A 260 11.48 -7.91 -15.99
CA LEU A 260 12.13 -9.21 -15.70
C LEU A 260 11.79 -10.29 -16.73
N SER A 261 10.67 -10.15 -17.45
CA SER A 261 10.16 -11.16 -18.38
C SER A 261 10.04 -10.60 -19.80
N PRO A 262 11.15 -10.20 -20.46
CA PRO A 262 11.11 -9.52 -21.76
C PRO A 262 10.56 -10.40 -22.90
N ASN A 263 10.52 -11.72 -22.71
CA ASN A 263 10.01 -12.68 -23.68
C ASN A 263 8.51 -13.04 -23.45
N GLU A 264 7.91 -12.55 -22.37
CA GLU A 264 6.50 -12.79 -22.07
C GLU A 264 5.65 -11.69 -22.71
N SER A 265 4.73 -12.08 -23.60
CA SER A 265 3.91 -11.13 -24.36
C SER A 265 2.68 -10.66 -23.59
N ASN A 266 2.24 -11.41 -22.57
CA ASN A 266 1.16 -11.01 -21.69
C ASN A 266 1.70 -10.33 -20.43
N PRO A 267 1.45 -9.02 -20.22
CA PRO A 267 1.90 -8.28 -19.04
C PRO A 267 1.46 -8.92 -17.71
N GLU A 268 0.28 -9.54 -17.67
CA GLU A 268 -0.25 -10.19 -16.45
C GLU A 268 0.57 -11.40 -16.07
N ASN A 269 0.93 -12.24 -17.05
CA ASN A 269 1.82 -13.37 -16.82
C ASN A 269 3.20 -12.88 -16.37
N ALA A 270 3.72 -11.80 -16.96
CA ALA A 270 5.01 -11.24 -16.61
C ALA A 270 5.04 -10.75 -15.14
N VAL A 271 3.96 -10.13 -14.67
CA VAL A 271 3.83 -9.66 -13.28
C VAL A 271 3.53 -10.81 -12.31
N LYS A 272 2.82 -11.85 -12.75
CA LYS A 272 2.39 -12.98 -11.90
C LYS A 272 3.53 -13.72 -11.23
N ASP A 273 4.63 -13.95 -11.92
CA ASP A 273 5.79 -14.65 -11.35
C ASP A 273 6.39 -13.88 -10.16
N LEU A 274 6.52 -12.56 -10.28
CA LEU A 274 7.00 -11.71 -9.19
C LEU A 274 6.01 -11.68 -8.03
N VAL A 275 4.72 -11.48 -8.31
CA VAL A 275 3.66 -11.39 -7.29
C VAL A 275 3.47 -12.69 -6.51
N SER A 276 3.72 -13.83 -7.15
CA SER A 276 3.63 -15.14 -6.49
C SER A 276 4.60 -15.27 -5.30
N PHE A 277 5.76 -14.61 -5.37
CA PHE A 277 6.77 -14.62 -4.31
C PHE A 277 6.89 -13.30 -3.54
N LEU A 278 6.16 -12.26 -3.96
CA LEU A 278 6.04 -10.97 -3.29
C LEU A 278 4.55 -10.64 -3.10
N PRO A 279 3.88 -11.23 -2.09
CA PRO A 279 2.50 -10.92 -1.81
C PRO A 279 2.31 -9.42 -1.56
N VAL A 280 1.31 -8.85 -2.22
CA VAL A 280 0.94 -7.44 -2.12
C VAL A 280 -0.36 -7.31 -1.36
N LEU A 281 -0.32 -6.62 -0.22
CA LEU A 281 -1.51 -6.22 0.52
C LEU A 281 -1.73 -4.71 0.37
N ALA A 282 -2.96 -4.30 0.12
CA ALA A 282 -3.34 -2.91 -0.01
C ALA A 282 -4.46 -2.55 0.95
N TYR A 283 -4.24 -1.47 1.69
CA TYR A 283 -5.25 -0.82 2.50
C TYR A 283 -5.87 0.33 1.73
N ASP A 284 -7.18 0.26 1.49
CA ASP A 284 -7.97 1.22 0.70
C ASP A 284 -8.63 2.33 1.55
N GLY A 285 -8.31 2.40 2.84
CA GLY A 285 -8.97 3.29 3.80
C GLY A 285 -10.03 2.60 4.67
N ALA A 286 -10.48 1.40 4.28
CA ALA A 286 -11.44 0.60 5.03
C ALA A 286 -10.93 -0.82 5.33
N ASN A 287 -10.40 -1.52 4.33
CA ASN A 287 -10.00 -2.93 4.43
C ASN A 287 -8.60 -3.16 3.88
N MET A 288 -7.90 -4.13 4.47
CA MET A 288 -6.63 -4.63 3.94
C MET A 288 -6.91 -5.88 3.09
N THR A 289 -6.67 -5.81 1.78
CA THR A 289 -6.91 -6.91 0.85
C THR A 289 -5.62 -7.31 0.13
N GLN A 290 -5.50 -8.59 -0.22
CA GLN A 290 -4.41 -9.04 -1.10
C GLN A 290 -4.80 -8.74 -2.55
N ILE A 291 -3.88 -8.15 -3.32
CA ILE A 291 -4.08 -7.85 -4.74
C ILE A 291 -3.31 -8.89 -5.56
N ASP A 292 -3.97 -9.43 -6.59
CA ASP A 292 -3.36 -10.33 -7.57
C ASP A 292 -2.70 -9.56 -8.74
N ALA A 293 -2.10 -10.30 -9.68
CA ALA A 293 -1.38 -9.70 -10.80
C ALA A 293 -2.27 -8.85 -11.70
N GLY A 294 -3.50 -9.30 -11.97
CA GLY A 294 -4.50 -8.55 -12.74
C GLY A 294 -4.85 -7.23 -12.05
N GLY A 295 -5.22 -7.27 -10.78
CA GLY A 295 -5.54 -6.06 -10.02
C GLY A 295 -4.37 -5.08 -9.90
N ILE A 296 -3.13 -5.58 -9.80
CA ILE A 296 -1.92 -4.74 -9.81
C ILE A 296 -1.78 -4.01 -11.16
N LEU A 297 -1.98 -4.72 -12.27
CA LEU A 297 -1.92 -4.14 -13.61
C LEU A 297 -3.02 -3.13 -13.85
N ASP A 298 -4.24 -3.43 -13.42
CA ASP A 298 -5.37 -2.52 -13.55
C ASP A 298 -5.07 -1.19 -12.86
N ILE A 299 -4.57 -1.22 -11.62
CA ILE A 299 -4.21 0.00 -10.88
C ILE A 299 -3.02 0.71 -11.51
N ALA A 300 -2.02 -0.05 -12.00
CA ALA A 300 -0.83 0.51 -12.62
C ALA A 300 -1.13 1.19 -13.97
N MET A 301 -2.05 0.62 -14.78
CA MET A 301 -2.37 1.08 -16.13
C MET A 301 -3.50 2.10 -16.17
N ALA A 302 -4.52 1.98 -15.32
CA ALA A 302 -5.73 2.81 -15.41
C ALA A 302 -5.55 4.21 -14.79
N GLY A 303 -4.43 4.50 -14.14
CA GLY A 303 -4.22 5.76 -13.43
C GLY A 303 -5.26 5.98 -12.32
N THR A 304 -5.18 7.12 -11.61
CA THR A 304 -6.01 7.38 -10.43
C THR A 304 -7.51 7.47 -10.73
N SER A 305 -7.92 8.07 -11.85
CA SER A 305 -9.33 8.38 -12.11
C SER A 305 -10.20 7.17 -12.46
N ALA A 306 -9.75 6.31 -13.38
CA ALA A 306 -10.56 5.16 -13.83
C ALA A 306 -10.57 4.04 -12.77
N THR A 307 -9.47 3.82 -12.08
CA THR A 307 -9.36 2.79 -11.03
C THR A 307 -10.14 3.16 -9.76
N LEU A 308 -10.13 4.43 -9.34
CA LEU A 308 -10.94 4.87 -8.20
C LEU A 308 -12.43 4.79 -8.50
N LEU A 309 -12.85 5.06 -9.75
CA LEU A 309 -14.24 4.87 -10.19
C LEU A 309 -14.62 3.39 -10.27
N ALA A 310 -13.80 2.56 -10.91
CA ALA A 310 -13.99 1.11 -11.02
C ALA A 310 -14.00 0.42 -9.63
N ARG A 311 -13.08 0.79 -8.74
CA ARG A 311 -13.02 0.26 -7.36
C ARG A 311 -14.08 0.84 -6.44
N LYS A 312 -14.46 2.12 -6.59
CA LYS A 312 -15.66 2.66 -5.90
C LYS A 312 -16.89 1.88 -6.31
N TRP A 313 -16.97 1.40 -7.56
CA TRP A 313 -18.03 0.57 -8.09
C TRP A 313 -18.00 -0.89 -7.62
N GLU A 314 -16.82 -1.51 -7.50
CA GLU A 314 -16.69 -2.89 -6.97
C GLU A 314 -16.89 -2.98 -5.44
N SER A 315 -16.76 -1.86 -4.73
CA SER A 315 -17.02 -1.78 -3.30
C SER A 315 -18.48 -1.50 -3.01
N ALA A 316 -19.22 -2.53 -2.59
CA ALA A 316 -20.60 -2.42 -2.10
C ALA A 316 -20.79 -1.37 -0.96
N LEU A 317 -19.69 -0.88 -0.36
CA LEU A 317 -19.66 0.15 0.69
C LEU A 317 -19.54 1.59 0.16
N LEU A 318 -18.99 1.80 -1.04
CA LEU A 318 -18.67 3.14 -1.58
C LEU A 318 -19.66 3.62 -2.66
N VAL A 319 -20.51 2.72 -3.19
CA VAL A 319 -21.53 3.04 -4.19
C VAL A 319 -22.82 3.55 -3.54
N ASN A 320 -22.85 4.83 -3.19
CA ASN A 320 -24.12 5.57 -3.20
C ASN A 320 -24.17 6.46 -4.45
N VAL A 321 -24.03 5.83 -5.61
CA VAL A 321 -24.07 6.52 -6.90
C VAL A 321 -25.50 6.99 -7.11
N ASP A 322 -25.68 8.32 -7.05
CA ASP A 322 -26.94 8.97 -7.40
C ASP A 322 -27.14 8.97 -8.92
N ASN A 323 -28.38 9.22 -9.35
CA ASN A 323 -28.71 9.20 -10.77
C ASN A 323 -27.94 10.27 -11.57
N ASP A 324 -27.51 11.35 -10.93
CA ASP A 324 -26.75 12.42 -11.58
C ASP A 324 -25.31 11.98 -11.88
N THR A 325 -24.71 11.19 -11.00
CA THR A 325 -23.41 10.55 -11.24
C THR A 325 -23.51 9.51 -12.36
N LEU A 326 -24.57 8.69 -12.36
CA LEU A 326 -24.83 7.74 -13.46
C LEU A 326 -24.97 8.45 -14.81
N ARG A 327 -25.65 9.61 -14.85
CA ARG A 327 -25.76 10.45 -16.06
C ARG A 327 -24.42 10.99 -16.52
N ARG A 328 -23.61 11.52 -15.61
CA ARG A 328 -22.27 12.03 -15.94
C ARG A 328 -21.34 10.95 -16.49
N ILE A 329 -21.50 9.71 -16.03
CA ILE A 329 -20.77 8.55 -16.58
C ILE A 329 -21.26 8.27 -17.99
N LEU A 330 -22.58 8.17 -18.20
CA LEU A 330 -23.18 7.93 -19.52
C LEU A 330 -22.79 9.01 -20.56
N ASP A 331 -22.76 10.28 -20.14
CA ASP A 331 -22.46 11.42 -20.99
C ASP A 331 -20.94 11.60 -21.26
N ASN A 332 -20.08 10.79 -20.64
CA ASN A 332 -18.62 10.84 -20.81
C ASN A 332 -18.11 9.58 -21.55
N PRO A 333 -17.68 9.70 -22.82
CA PRO A 333 -17.19 8.57 -23.62
C PRO A 333 -15.99 7.84 -23.02
N GLU A 334 -15.08 8.56 -22.35
CA GLU A 334 -13.91 7.96 -21.72
C GLU A 334 -14.28 7.20 -20.44
N ALA A 335 -15.23 7.73 -19.66
CA ALA A 335 -15.73 7.06 -18.46
C ALA A 335 -16.50 5.79 -18.83
N MET A 336 -17.34 5.83 -19.86
CA MET A 336 -18.04 4.64 -20.38
C MET A 336 -17.05 3.59 -20.87
N ALA A 337 -16.03 3.98 -21.64
CA ALA A 337 -15.01 3.06 -22.13
C ALA A 337 -14.20 2.41 -20.99
N ALA A 338 -14.01 3.11 -19.87
CA ALA A 338 -13.36 2.55 -18.67
C ALA A 338 -14.26 1.53 -17.96
N VAL A 339 -15.55 1.86 -17.79
CA VAL A 339 -16.53 0.97 -17.14
C VAL A 339 -16.78 -0.29 -17.97
N GLU A 340 -16.83 -0.17 -19.30
CA GLU A 340 -16.98 -1.30 -20.23
C GLU A 340 -15.77 -2.25 -20.26
N ARG A 341 -14.64 -1.88 -19.68
CA ARG A 341 -13.49 -2.79 -19.51
C ARG A 341 -13.64 -3.74 -18.32
N ILE A 342 -14.53 -3.43 -17.38
CA ILE A 342 -14.77 -4.23 -16.18
C ILE A 342 -15.59 -5.48 -16.56
N GLU A 343 -15.10 -6.67 -16.22
CA GLU A 343 -15.74 -7.94 -16.58
C GLU A 343 -17.15 -8.07 -15.98
N GLY A 344 -17.31 -7.69 -14.70
CA GLY A 344 -18.61 -7.69 -14.01
C GLY A 344 -19.63 -6.77 -14.67
N TRP A 345 -19.20 -5.69 -15.32
CA TRP A 345 -20.10 -4.77 -16.03
C TRP A 345 -20.64 -5.38 -17.32
N ARG A 346 -19.78 -6.05 -18.10
CA ARG A 346 -20.19 -6.72 -19.36
C ARG A 346 -21.28 -7.78 -19.12
N ALA A 347 -21.30 -8.39 -17.93
CA ALA A 347 -22.32 -9.35 -17.53
C ALA A 347 -23.70 -8.72 -17.21
N LEU A 348 -23.76 -7.41 -16.94
CA LEU A 348 -25.00 -6.70 -16.60
C LEU A 348 -25.83 -6.28 -17.84
N GLY A 349 -25.24 -6.37 -19.03
CA GLY A 349 -25.87 -6.10 -20.32
C GLY A 349 -25.88 -4.62 -20.71
N ASP A 350 -25.94 -4.38 -22.03
CA ASP A 350 -25.96 -3.04 -22.61
C ASP A 350 -27.15 -2.23 -22.09
N ASN A 351 -26.94 -0.94 -21.80
CA ASN A 351 -27.96 0.04 -21.38
C ASN A 351 -28.50 -0.12 -19.94
N ILE A 352 -27.78 -0.79 -19.03
CA ILE A 352 -28.19 -0.89 -17.62
C ILE A 352 -28.31 0.49 -16.94
N ILE A 353 -27.40 1.43 -17.23
CA ILE A 353 -27.42 2.82 -16.71
C ILE A 353 -28.67 3.57 -17.17
N GLU A 354 -28.90 3.59 -18.48
CA GLU A 354 -30.09 4.21 -19.08
C GLU A 354 -31.38 3.64 -18.50
N THR A 355 -31.41 2.32 -18.30
CA THR A 355 -32.57 1.66 -17.73
C THR A 355 -32.80 2.11 -16.29
N ILE A 356 -31.76 2.22 -15.46
CA ILE A 356 -31.89 2.69 -14.07
C ILE A 356 -32.38 4.15 -14.04
N ILE A 357 -31.85 5.02 -14.89
CA ILE A 357 -32.25 6.43 -15.00
C ILE A 357 -33.73 6.52 -15.42
N ASN A 358 -34.12 5.88 -16.52
CA ASN A 358 -35.48 5.91 -17.06
C ASN A 358 -36.51 5.37 -16.06
N LYS A 359 -36.18 4.27 -15.36
CA LYS A 359 -37.04 3.68 -14.32
C LYS A 359 -37.16 4.61 -13.11
N SER A 360 -36.07 5.26 -12.69
CA SER A 360 -36.11 6.22 -11.60
C SER A 360 -36.93 7.47 -11.93
N GLU A 361 -36.89 7.96 -13.17
CA GLU A 361 -37.70 9.10 -13.59
C GLU A 361 -39.19 8.77 -13.61
N LYS A 362 -39.57 7.59 -14.13
CA LYS A 362 -40.95 7.10 -14.05
C LYS A 362 -41.47 7.01 -12.62
N VAL A 363 -40.65 6.50 -11.68
CA VAL A 363 -41.00 6.47 -10.25
C VAL A 363 -41.18 7.89 -9.70
N LYS A 364 -40.31 8.84 -10.08
CA LYS A 364 -40.38 10.24 -9.65
C LYS A 364 -41.63 10.94 -10.19
N GLU A 365 -41.98 10.70 -11.45
CA GLU A 365 -43.21 11.20 -12.09
C GLU A 365 -44.47 10.67 -11.40
N LEU A 366 -44.54 9.35 -11.20
CA LEU A 366 -45.67 8.70 -10.52
C LEU A 366 -45.81 9.19 -9.06
N LYS A 367 -44.71 9.38 -8.34
CA LYS A 367 -44.72 9.97 -6.98
C LYS A 367 -45.14 11.42 -6.95
N ASN A 368 -44.72 12.22 -7.93
CA ASN A 368 -45.15 13.62 -8.04
C ASN A 368 -46.64 13.71 -8.41
N LYS A 369 -47.14 12.80 -9.25
CA LYS A 369 -48.56 12.68 -9.56
C LYS A 369 -49.38 12.31 -8.33
N ALA A 370 -48.88 11.37 -7.51
CA ALA A 370 -49.49 10.96 -6.24
C ALA A 370 -49.61 12.09 -5.20
N LYS A 371 -48.72 13.10 -5.24
CA LYS A 371 -48.79 14.29 -4.38
C LYS A 371 -49.93 15.23 -4.75
N ASN A 372 -50.34 15.25 -6.02
CA ASN A 372 -51.32 16.19 -6.55
C ASN A 372 -52.70 15.54 -6.77
N LYS A 373 -52.78 14.21 -6.98
CA LYS A 373 -54.01 13.44 -7.18
C LYS A 373 -53.84 12.00 -6.69
N GLU A 374 -54.93 11.37 -6.26
CA GLU A 374 -54.93 9.95 -5.88
C GLU A 374 -54.62 9.06 -7.10
N LEU A 375 -53.66 8.14 -6.94
CA LEU A 375 -53.27 7.20 -8.00
C LEU A 375 -54.34 6.14 -8.21
N THR A 376 -54.60 5.75 -9.46
CA THR A 376 -55.45 4.60 -9.77
C THR A 376 -54.80 3.28 -9.34
N GLU A 377 -55.58 2.23 -9.11
CA GLU A 377 -55.05 0.89 -8.74
C GLU A 377 -54.04 0.34 -9.76
N LYS A 378 -54.23 0.66 -11.04
CA LYS A 378 -53.28 0.30 -12.11
C LYS A 378 -51.95 1.06 -11.97
N GLU A 379 -51.99 2.35 -11.63
CA GLU A 379 -50.79 3.18 -11.44
C GLU A 379 -50.06 2.85 -10.13
N LYS A 380 -50.76 2.45 -9.07
CA LYS A 380 -50.15 1.96 -7.82
C LYS A 380 -49.38 0.65 -8.05
N LYS A 381 -49.98 -0.29 -8.80
CA LYS A 381 -49.32 -1.53 -9.19
C LYS A 381 -48.09 -1.26 -10.05
N GLN A 382 -48.21 -0.35 -11.02
CA GLN A 382 -47.09 0.09 -11.85
C GLN A 382 -45.97 0.74 -11.03
N LEU A 383 -46.30 1.64 -10.09
CA LEU A 383 -45.31 2.27 -9.21
C LEU A 383 -44.53 1.21 -8.39
N THR A 384 -45.23 0.19 -7.90
CA THR A 384 -44.62 -0.89 -7.10
C THR A 384 -43.69 -1.76 -7.95
N GLU A 385 -44.11 -2.13 -9.17
CA GLU A 385 -43.28 -2.90 -10.11
C GLU A 385 -42.04 -2.12 -10.55
N GLU A 386 -42.23 -0.85 -10.92
CA GLU A 386 -41.16 0.06 -11.33
C GLU A 386 -40.15 0.32 -10.19
N GLU A 387 -40.61 0.47 -8.94
CA GLU A 387 -39.74 0.58 -7.76
C GLU A 387 -38.95 -0.71 -7.48
N LYS A 388 -39.58 -1.87 -7.65
CA LYS A 388 -38.93 -3.16 -7.42
C LYS A 388 -37.85 -3.41 -8.46
N GLU A 389 -38.15 -3.16 -9.74
CA GLU A 389 -37.18 -3.27 -10.82
C GLU A 389 -36.04 -2.26 -10.69
N TYR A 390 -36.35 -1.00 -10.36
CA TYR A 390 -35.37 0.04 -10.10
C TYR A 390 -34.40 -0.38 -8.97
N LYS A 391 -34.92 -0.82 -7.82
CA LYS A 391 -34.11 -1.27 -6.68
C LYS A 391 -33.29 -2.52 -7.04
N SER A 392 -33.88 -3.46 -7.77
CA SER A 392 -33.20 -4.69 -8.18
C SER A 392 -32.03 -4.39 -9.12
N LYS A 393 -32.22 -3.55 -10.14
CA LYS A 393 -31.17 -3.19 -11.10
C LYS A 393 -30.10 -2.32 -10.45
N ARG A 394 -30.49 -1.41 -9.56
CA ARG A 394 -29.55 -0.61 -8.79
C ARG A 394 -28.66 -1.48 -7.89
N LYS A 395 -29.22 -2.53 -7.29
CA LYS A 395 -28.48 -3.52 -6.48
C LYS A 395 -27.55 -4.42 -7.31
N LEU A 396 -27.73 -4.49 -8.63
CA LEU A 396 -26.79 -5.21 -9.50
C LEU A 396 -25.61 -4.33 -9.92
N VAL A 397 -25.79 -3.01 -9.92
CA VAL A 397 -24.75 -2.02 -10.22
C VAL A 397 -23.95 -1.62 -8.98
N GLN A 398 -24.58 -1.66 -7.80
CA GLN A 398 -23.94 -1.57 -6.48
C GLN A 398 -23.38 -2.92 -6.06
#